data_AF-A0A366MJ58-F1
#
_entry.id   AF-A0A366MJ58-F1
#
_cell.length_a   1.000
_cell.length_b   1.000
_cell.length_c   1.000
_cell.angle_alpha   90.00
_cell.angle_beta   90.00
_cell.angle_gamma   90.00
#
_symmetry.space_group_name_H-M   'P 1'
#
loop_
_entity.id
_entity.type
_entity.pdbx_description
1 polymer ?
#
loop_
_entity_poly.entity_id
_entity_poly.type
_entity_poly.pdbx_seq_one_letter_code
_entity_poly.pdbx_strand_id
1 'polypeptide(L)'
;MEVIATLILTAILIILFIYFNSKNIVRKTQSKLNIINQYKNALLKILEEHKDDKDLQTKNKIEFLKKVNQELSMNIFFERHEVHIVLEELAKMEYE
;
A
#
# COMPACT_ATOMS: atom_id res chain seq x y z
N MET A 1 -41.30 -26.08 8.35
CA MET A 1 -40.97 -25.51 7.03
C MET A 1 -40.40 -24.11 7.16
N GLU A 2 -41.08 -23.20 7.86
CA GLU A 2 -40.62 -21.80 8.04
C GLU A 2 -39.26 -21.68 8.75
N VAL A 3 -39.07 -22.36 9.89
CA VAL A 3 -37.78 -22.33 10.64
C VAL A 3 -36.61 -22.83 9.80
N ILE A 4 -36.81 -23.89 9.02
CA ILE A 4 -35.77 -24.46 8.14
C ILE A 4 -35.46 -23.48 6.99
N ALA A 5 -36.48 -22.86 6.40
CA ALA A 5 -36.30 -21.85 5.35
C ALA A 5 -35.56 -20.61 5.89
N THR A 6 -35.86 -20.16 7.10
CA THR A 6 -35.15 -19.04 7.76
C THR A 6 -33.69 -19.39 8.05
N LEU A 7 -33.39 -20.63 8.47
CA LEU A 7 -32.01 -21.10 8.67
C LEU A 7 -31.23 -21.16 7.36
N ILE A 8 -31.84 -21.62 6.27
CA ILE A 8 -31.20 -21.63 4.95
C ILE A 8 -30.94 -20.20 4.47
N LEU A 9 -31.90 -19.30 4.62
CA LEU A 9 -31.75 -17.90 4.22
C LEU A 9 -30.64 -17.18 4.99
N THR A 10 -30.57 -17.39 6.31
CA THR A 10 -29.51 -16.81 7.16
C THR A 10 -28.13 -17.37 6.80
N ALA A 11 -28.01 -18.68 6.54
CA ALA A 11 -26.76 -19.26 6.06
C ALA A 11 -26.30 -18.65 4.73
N ILE A 12 -27.20 -18.45 3.77
CA ILE A 12 -26.90 -17.79 2.49
C ILE A 12 -26.41 -16.35 2.72
N LEU A 13 -27.07 -15.58 3.59
CA LEU A 13 -26.67 -14.20 3.90
C LEU A 13 -25.28 -14.13 4.54
N ILE A 14 -24.95 -15.06 5.45
CA ILE A 14 -23.62 -15.14 6.07
C ILE A 14 -22.55 -15.44 5.01
N ILE A 15 -22.79 -16.40 4.11
CA ILE A 15 -21.85 -16.75 3.04
C ILE A 15 -21.63 -15.56 2.10
N LEU A 16 -22.71 -14.87 1.70
CA LEU A 16 -22.62 -13.66 0.88
C LEU A 16 -21.84 -12.56 1.60
N PHE A 17 -22.11 -12.31 2.89
CA PHE A 17 -21.39 -11.31 3.67
C PHE A 17 -19.88 -11.58 3.72
N ILE A 18 -19.46 -12.83 3.95
CA ILE A 18 -18.04 -13.21 3.94
C ILE A 18 -17.43 -13.04 2.55
N TYR A 19 -18.14 -13.45 1.50
CA TYR A 19 -17.66 -13.33 0.12
C TYR A 19 -17.45 -11.87 -0.31
N PHE A 20 -18.41 -10.99 -0.03
CA PHE A 20 -18.30 -9.57 -0.38
C PHE A 20 -17.21 -8.85 0.43
N ASN A 21 -17.07 -9.13 1.73
CA ASN A 21 -16.04 -8.50 2.55
C ASN A 21 -14.63 -8.96 2.16
N SER A 22 -14.43 -10.27 1.92
CA SER A 22 -13.11 -10.79 1.54
C SER A 22 -12.61 -10.20 0.21
N LYS A 23 -13.49 -10.06 -0.79
CA LYS A 23 -13.14 -9.46 -2.09
C LYS A 23 -12.72 -7.99 -1.97
N ASN A 24 -13.40 -7.21 -1.13
CA ASN A 24 -13.05 -5.81 -0.89
C ASN A 24 -11.72 -5.65 -0.15
N ILE A 25 -11.45 -6.50 0.83
CA ILE A 25 -10.16 -6.52 1.56
C ILE A 25 -9.02 -6.84 0.59
N VAL A 26 -9.16 -7.91 -0.20
CA VAL A 26 -8.13 -8.31 -1.18
C VAL A 26 -7.86 -7.19 -2.20
N ARG A 27 -8.92 -6.55 -2.72
CA ARG A 27 -8.76 -5.43 -3.66
C ARG A 27 -8.05 -4.23 -3.02
N LYS A 28 -8.39 -3.85 -1.79
CA LYS A 28 -7.71 -2.76 -1.06
C LYS A 28 -6.23 -3.08 -0.85
N THR A 29 -5.92 -4.32 -0.45
CA THR A 29 -4.53 -4.77 -0.28
C THR A 29 -3.76 -4.76 -1.59
N GLN A 30 -4.36 -5.23 -2.69
CA GLN A 30 -3.72 -5.21 -4.00
C GLN A 30 -3.43 -3.78 -4.49
N SER A 31 -4.37 -2.86 -4.27
CA SER A 31 -4.18 -1.44 -4.61
C SER A 31 -3.03 -0.82 -3.82
N LYS A 32 -2.93 -1.09 -2.52
CA LYS A 32 -1.82 -0.63 -1.67
C LYS A 32 -0.48 -1.15 -2.15
N LEU A 33 -0.38 -2.46 -2.41
CA LEU A 33 0.86 -3.10 -2.86
C LEU A 33 1.36 -2.49 -4.18
N ASN A 34 0.44 -2.25 -5.12
CA ASN A 34 0.78 -1.64 -6.40
C ASN A 34 1.32 -0.21 -6.21
N ILE A 35 0.68 0.60 -5.36
CA ILE A 35 1.14 1.96 -5.04
C ILE A 35 2.54 1.92 -4.42
N ILE A 36 2.78 1.04 -3.43
CA ILE A 36 4.09 0.89 -2.80
C ILE A 36 5.15 0.49 -3.84
N ASN A 37 4.87 -0.50 -4.69
CA ASN A 37 5.81 -0.95 -5.72
C ASN A 37 6.17 0.15 -6.72
N GLN A 38 5.23 1.03 -7.07
CA GLN A 38 5.53 2.19 -7.93
C GLN A 38 6.53 3.14 -7.27
N TYR A 39 6.34 3.45 -5.98
CA TYR A 39 7.29 4.29 -5.25
C TYR A 39 8.66 3.63 -5.07
N LYS A 40 8.70 2.31 -4.82
CA LYS A 40 9.96 1.55 -4.77
C LYS A 40 10.72 1.64 -6.08
N ASN A 41 10.05 1.40 -7.21
CA ASN A 41 10.68 1.47 -8.53
C ASN A 41 11.14 2.89 -8.88
N ALA A 42 10.36 3.91 -8.51
CA ALA A 42 10.76 5.30 -8.71
C ALA A 42 11.98 5.68 -7.87
N LEU A 43 12.04 5.25 -6.61
CA LEU A 43 13.18 5.47 -5.75
C LEU A 43 14.43 4.77 -6.30
N LEU A 44 14.33 3.50 -6.70
CA LEU A 44 15.45 2.75 -7.27
C LEU A 44 16.05 3.45 -8.49
N LYS A 45 15.22 4.02 -9.38
CA LYS A 45 15.70 4.83 -10.51
C LYS A 45 16.48 6.06 -10.07
N ILE A 46 15.98 6.79 -9.07
CA ILE A 46 16.68 7.97 -8.52
C ILE A 46 18.03 7.55 -7.93
N LEU A 47 18.07 6.41 -7.24
CA LEU A 47 19.32 5.92 -6.68
C LEU A 47 20.30 5.49 -7.77
N GLU A 48 19.83 4.81 -8.82
CA GLU A 48 20.64 4.38 -9.97
C GLU A 48 21.19 5.58 -10.77
N GLU A 49 20.36 6.58 -11.05
CA GLU A 49 20.72 7.80 -11.81
C GLU A 49 21.81 8.63 -11.13
N HIS A 50 21.92 8.54 -9.80
CA HIS A 50 22.88 9.29 -9.00
C HIS A 50 23.88 8.42 -8.25
N LYS A 51 24.09 7.17 -8.68
CA LYS A 51 25.01 6.23 -8.02
C LYS A 51 26.45 6.76 -7.87
N ASP A 52 26.87 7.62 -8.79
CA ASP A 52 28.24 8.16 -8.85
C ASP A 52 28.41 9.43 -7.99
N ASP A 53 27.32 10.04 -7.52
CA ASP A 53 27.31 11.22 -6.65
C ASP A 53 26.42 10.98 -5.43
N LYS A 54 27.03 10.50 -4.33
CA LYS A 54 26.32 10.17 -3.08
C LYS A 54 25.61 11.36 -2.44
N ASP A 55 26.14 12.57 -2.56
CA ASP A 55 25.53 13.75 -1.97
C ASP A 55 24.26 14.13 -2.73
N LEU A 56 24.33 14.12 -4.07
CA LEU A 56 23.18 14.35 -4.92
C LEU A 56 22.13 13.25 -4.80
N GLN A 57 22.56 11.99 -4.72
CA GLN A 57 21.69 10.83 -4.48
C GLN A 57 20.92 10.97 -3.17
N THR A 58 21.62 11.32 -2.09
CA THR A 58 21.02 11.50 -0.76
C THR A 58 20.01 12.65 -0.77
N LYS A 59 20.36 13.78 -1.38
CA LYS A 59 19.48 14.94 -1.50
C LYS A 59 18.19 14.59 -2.25
N ASN A 60 18.31 13.95 -3.40
CA ASN A 60 17.17 13.59 -4.25
C ASN A 60 16.31 12.50 -3.60
N LYS A 61 16.92 11.54 -2.89
CA LYS A 61 16.21 10.58 -2.04
C LYS A 61 15.37 11.28 -0.97
N ILE A 62 15.94 12.24 -0.23
CA ILE A 62 15.21 12.98 0.81
C ILE A 62 14.04 13.76 0.22
N GLU A 63 14.24 14.44 -0.91
CA GLU A 63 13.20 15.20 -1.60
C GLU A 63 12.06 14.29 -2.08
N PHE A 64 12.41 13.14 -2.66
CA PHE A 64 11.47 12.11 -3.05
C PHE A 64 10.65 11.61 -1.87
N LEU A 65 11.29 11.24 -0.75
CA LEU A 65 10.60 10.74 0.44
C LEU A 65 9.62 11.77 1.03
N LYS A 66 9.97 13.07 1.00
CA LYS A 66 9.04 14.15 1.41
C LYS A 66 7.79 14.19 0.53
N LYS A 67 7.96 14.08 -0.78
CA LYS A 67 6.86 14.02 -1.74
C LYS A 67 5.97 12.80 -1.52
N VAL A 68 6.58 11.62 -1.37
CA VAL A 68 5.85 10.37 -1.10
C VAL A 68 5.06 10.45 0.20
N ASN A 69 5.64 11.02 1.27
CA ASN A 69 4.93 11.21 2.53
C ASN A 69 3.65 12.04 2.34
N GLN A 70 3.75 13.16 1.61
CA GLN A 70 2.61 14.02 1.35
C GLN A 70 1.53 13.31 0.52
N GLU A 71 1.93 12.61 -0.54
CA GLU A 71 1.00 11.87 -1.41
C GLU A 71 0.31 10.71 -0.68
N LEU A 72 1.06 9.89 0.06
CA LEU A 72 0.51 8.77 0.82
C LEU A 72 -0.38 9.23 1.98
N SER A 73 -0.04 10.33 2.64
CA SER A 73 -0.84 10.88 3.74
C SER A 73 -2.22 11.39 3.29
N MET A 74 -2.37 11.73 2.00
CA MET A 74 -3.65 12.13 1.39
C MET A 74 -4.37 10.96 0.71
N ASN A 75 -3.76 9.77 0.65
CA ASN A 75 -4.29 8.64 -0.09
C ASN A 75 -5.34 7.89 0.74
N ILE A 76 -6.56 7.75 0.21
CA ILE A 76 -7.70 7.07 0.87
C ILE A 76 -7.44 5.60 1.23
N PHE A 77 -6.43 4.98 0.62
CA PHE A 77 -6.09 3.60 0.91
C PHE A 77 -5.21 3.47 2.14
N PHE A 78 -4.44 4.49 2.52
CA PHE A 78 -3.43 4.40 3.57
C PHE A 78 -3.88 5.05 4.87
N GLU A 79 -3.67 4.33 5.97
CA GLU A 79 -3.76 4.91 7.32
C GLU A 79 -2.45 5.58 7.71
N ARG A 80 -2.48 6.56 8.62
CA ARG A 80 -1.29 7.31 9.07
C ARG A 80 -0.12 6.42 9.52
N HIS A 81 -0.41 5.34 10.24
CA HIS A 81 0.63 4.41 10.70
C HIS A 81 1.25 3.61 9.53
N GLU A 82 0.46 3.28 8.51
CA GLU A 82 0.95 2.57 7.33
C GLU A 82 1.87 3.46 6.49
N VAL A 83 1.57 4.75 6.40
CA VAL A 83 2.45 5.72 5.73
C VAL A 83 3.83 5.75 6.38
N HIS A 84 3.91 5.74 7.71
CA HIS A 84 5.18 5.68 8.42
C HIS A 84 5.96 4.40 8.13
N ILE A 85 5.29 3.24 8.11
CA ILE A 85 5.93 1.95 7.81
C ILE A 85 6.50 1.96 6.38
N VAL A 86 5.73 2.44 5.40
CA VAL A 86 6.18 2.54 4.01
C VAL A 86 7.37 3.49 3.88
N LEU A 87 7.32 4.65 4.52
CA LEU A 87 8.43 5.62 4.49
C LEU A 87 9.70 5.06 5.11
N GLU A 88 9.59 4.31 6.22
CA GLU A 88 10.73 3.66 6.84
C GLU A 88 11.34 2.60 5.91
N GLU A 89 10.51 1.82 5.22
CA GLU A 89 10.95 0.85 4.22
C GLU A 89 11.66 1.53 3.04
N LEU A 90 11.09 2.62 2.50
CA LEU A 90 11.69 3.43 1.45
C LEU A 90 13.01 4.09 1.90
N ALA A 91 13.08 4.56 3.14
CA ALA A 91 14.28 5.20 3.69
C ALA A 91 15.46 4.24 3.82
N LYS A 92 15.20 2.96 4.10
CA LYS A 92 16.23 1.91 4.21
C LYS A 92 16.74 1.40 2.86
N MET A 93 16.08 1.74 1.74
CA MET A 93 16.56 1.35 0.42
C MET A 93 17.81 2.15 0.03
N GLU A 94 18.86 1.42 -0.32
CA GLU A 94 20.13 1.92 -0.83
C GLU A 94 20.46 1.16 -2.11
N TYR A 95 21.23 1.77 -3.00
CA TYR A 95 21.75 1.10 -4.18
C TYR A 95 23.08 0.44 -3.78
N GLU A 96 23.11 -0.89 -3.78
CA GLU A 96 24.33 -1.69 -3.51
C GLU A 96 25.37 -1.54 -4.63
#